data_AF-A0A915NTP7-F1
#
_entry.id   AF-A0A915NTP7-F1
#
_cell.length_a   1.000
_cell.length_b   1.000
_cell.length_c   1.000
_cell.angle_alpha   90.00
_cell.angle_beta   90.00
_cell.angle_gamma   90.00
#
_symmetry.space_group_name_H-M   'P 1'
#
loop_
_entity.id
_entity.type
_entity.pdbx_description
1 polymer ?
#
loop_
_entity_poly.entity_id
_entity_poly.type
_entity_poly.pdbx_seq_one_letter_code
_entity_poly.pdbx_strand_id
1 'polypeptide(L)'
;MGRSSVNFVAPFSWPPYSPDLTPCDFFLWGWVKSQIYRTPPADLDELQARIQHAFNELPQEIVDRAIGAYVSRLDKCIQNDGRNVELR
;
A
#
# COMPACT_ATOMS: atom_id res chain seq x y z
N MET A 1 -19.76 5.57 -17.31
CA MET A 1 -18.64 4.94 -16.57
C MET A 1 -18.93 4.99 -15.09
N GLY A 2 -19.47 3.91 -14.51
CA GLY A 2 -19.65 3.80 -13.06
C GLY A 2 -18.30 3.44 -12.44
N ARG A 3 -17.74 4.32 -11.61
CA ARG A 3 -16.71 3.89 -10.65
C ARG A 3 -17.43 2.93 -9.70
N SER A 4 -17.21 1.63 -9.86
CA SER A 4 -17.61 0.66 -8.86
C SER A 4 -16.98 1.11 -7.54
N SER A 5 -17.79 1.62 -6.63
CA SER A 5 -17.35 1.97 -5.29
C SER A 5 -16.81 0.69 -4.67
N VAL A 6 -15.48 0.60 -4.57
CA VAL A 6 -14.83 -0.33 -3.67
C VAL A 6 -15.44 -0.08 -2.29
N ASN A 7 -16.17 -1.06 -1.76
CA ASN A 7 -16.73 -0.99 -0.42
C ASN A 7 -15.56 -1.01 0.57
N PHE A 8 -15.08 0.17 0.95
CA PHE A 8 -14.06 0.30 1.98
C PHE A 8 -14.67 -0.13 3.32
N VAL A 9 -13.92 -0.96 4.04
CA VAL A 9 -14.29 -1.40 5.39
C VAL A 9 -14.39 -0.17 6.28
N ALA A 10 -15.47 -0.06 7.06
CA ALA A 10 -15.63 1.05 7.98
C ALA A 10 -14.43 1.12 8.96
N PRO A 11 -13.97 2.31 9.37
CA PRO A 11 -12.73 2.45 10.15
C PRO A 11 -12.67 1.60 11.43
N PHE A 12 -13.81 1.34 12.07
CA PHE A 12 -13.92 0.53 13.29
C PHE A 12 -13.94 -0.98 13.06
N SER A 13 -14.07 -1.43 11.81
CA SER A 13 -14.15 -2.85 11.43
C SER A 13 -12.81 -3.40 10.93
N TRP A 14 -11.73 -2.61 10.97
CA TRP A 14 -10.42 -3.08 10.53
C TRP A 14 -9.81 -4.03 11.57
N PRO A 15 -9.42 -5.26 11.19
CA PRO A 15 -8.83 -6.20 12.13
C PRO A 15 -7.45 -5.71 12.63
N PRO A 16 -7.12 -5.95 13.91
CA PRO A 16 -5.79 -5.62 14.44
C PRO A 16 -4.70 -6.44 13.72
N TYR A 17 -3.47 -5.92 13.68
CA TYR A 17 -2.29 -6.59 13.11
C TYR A 17 -2.46 -7.07 11.67
N SER A 18 -3.12 -6.29 10.82
CA SER A 18 -3.40 -6.66 9.43
C SER A 18 -2.66 -5.81 8.39
N PRO A 19 -1.30 -5.74 8.41
CA PRO A 19 -0.53 -5.03 7.40
C PRO A 19 -0.73 -5.65 6.01
N ASP A 20 -0.99 -6.96 5.95
CA ASP A 20 -1.32 -7.71 4.73
C ASP A 20 -2.58 -7.21 4.03
N LEU A 21 -3.45 -6.49 4.74
CA LEU A 21 -4.69 -5.93 4.20
C LEU A 21 -4.58 -4.43 3.95
N THR A 22 -3.53 -3.75 4.43
CA THR A 22 -3.38 -2.30 4.28
C THR A 22 -2.56 -1.98 3.03
N PRO A 23 -3.13 -1.36 1.98
CA PRO A 23 -2.40 -1.06 0.74
C PRO A 23 -1.16 -0.20 0.94
N CYS A 24 -1.17 0.66 1.96
CA CYS A 24 -0.01 1.44 2.33
C CYS A 24 1.15 0.55 2.82
N ASP A 25 0.85 -0.44 3.67
CA ASP A 25 1.84 -1.29 4.31
C ASP A 25 2.39 -2.36 3.37
N PHE A 26 1.51 -3.11 2.70
CA PHE A 26 1.95 -4.20 1.82
C PHE A 26 2.54 -3.73 0.49
N PHE A 27 2.35 -2.46 0.11
CA PHE A 27 2.79 -1.97 -1.21
C PHE A 27 3.37 -0.56 -1.20
N LEU A 28 2.58 0.48 -0.88
CA LEU A 28 2.95 1.88 -1.10
C LEU A 28 4.30 2.22 -0.47
N TRP A 29 4.50 1.85 0.80
CA TRP A 29 5.74 2.13 1.51
C TRP A 29 6.94 1.40 0.91
N GLY A 30 6.74 0.22 0.33
CA GLY A 30 7.77 -0.48 -0.44
C GLY A 30 8.18 0.32 -1.69
N TRP A 31 7.20 0.77 -2.46
CA TRP A 31 7.44 1.56 -3.67
C TRP A 31 8.08 2.91 -3.35
N VAL A 32 7.54 3.67 -2.40
CA VAL A 32 8.07 4.99 -1.99
C VAL A 32 9.51 4.88 -1.51
N LYS A 33 9.82 3.87 -0.67
CA LYS A 33 11.20 3.62 -0.23
C LYS A 33 12.13 3.29 -1.40
N SER A 34 11.68 2.54 -2.41
CA SER A 34 12.49 2.26 -3.59
C SER A 34 12.85 3.51 -4.42
N GLN A 35 11.99 4.54 -4.40
CA GLN A 35 12.28 5.82 -5.06
C GLN A 35 13.26 6.67 -4.24
N ILE A 36 12.99 6.82 -2.95
CA ILE A 36 13.79 7.66 -2.04
C ILE A 36 15.23 7.14 -1.94
N TYR A 37 15.38 5.83 -1.73
CA TYR A 37 16.64 5.17 -1.44
C TYR A 37 17.32 4.57 -2.68
N ARG A 38 16.91 4.97 -3.89
CA ARG A 38 17.63 4.61 -5.13
C ARG A 38 19.10 5.05 -5.07
N THR A 39 19.37 6.16 -4.39
CA THR A 39 20.68 6.53 -3.87
C THR A 39 20.53 6.93 -2.40
N PRO A 40 21.56 6.79 -1.56
CA PRO A 40 21.49 7.29 -0.19
C PRO A 40 21.29 8.82 -0.19
N PRO A 41 20.30 9.36 0.54
CA PRO A 41 20.18 10.81 0.74
C PRO A 41 21.36 11.29 1.62
N ALA A 42 21.88 12.48 1.31
CA ALA A 42 23.02 13.07 2.00
C ALA A 42 22.63 13.68 3.35
N ASP A 43 21.42 14.21 3.46
CA ASP A 43 20.91 14.88 4.66
C ASP A 43 19.37 14.79 4.77
N LEU A 44 18.84 15.42 5.83
CA LEU A 44 17.40 15.40 6.12
C LEU A 44 16.59 16.22 5.11
N ASP A 45 17.14 17.32 4.60
CA ASP A 45 16.43 18.20 3.67
C ASP A 45 16.26 17.50 2.32
N GLU A 46 17.31 16.82 1.85
CA GLU A 46 17.25 15.99 0.66
C GLU A 46 16.26 14.82 0.84
N LEU A 47 16.27 14.16 2.00
CA LEU A 47 15.31 13.09 2.30
C LEU A 47 13.86 13.60 2.21
N GLN A 48 13.57 14.76 2.81
CA GLN A 48 12.23 15.38 2.75
C GLN A 48 11.82 15.73 1.32
N ALA A 49 12.73 16.34 0.54
CA ALA A 49 12.49 16.67 -0.86
C ALA A 49 12.21 15.43 -1.70
N ARG A 50 12.96 14.33 -1.49
CA ARG A 50 12.75 13.06 -2.17
C ARG A 50 11.44 12.38 -1.80
N ILE A 51 11.01 12.46 -0.53
CA ILE A 51 9.68 11.97 -0.12
C ILE A 51 8.60 12.71 -0.90
N GLN A 52 8.63 14.05 -0.90
CA GLN A 52 7.63 14.86 -1.62
C GLN A 52 7.63 14.55 -3.12
N HIS A 53 8.81 14.48 -3.72
CA HIS A 53 8.96 14.11 -5.14
C HIS A 53 8.38 12.72 -5.43
N ALA A 54 8.68 11.70 -4.60
CA ALA A 54 8.16 10.35 -4.80
C ALA A 54 6.63 10.30 -4.77
N PHE A 55 5.97 11.06 -3.88
CA PHE A 55 4.52 11.15 -3.85
C PHE A 55 3.94 11.94 -5.02
N ASN A 56 4.61 13.02 -5.47
CA ASN A 56 4.17 13.80 -6.63
C ASN A 56 4.26 13.00 -7.94
N GLU A 57 5.27 12.15 -8.06
CA GLU A 57 5.48 11.27 -9.22
C GLU A 57 4.75 9.93 -9.11
N LEU A 58 3.98 9.69 -8.05
CA LEU A 58 3.27 8.43 -7.84
C LEU A 58 2.22 8.24 -8.94
N PRO A 59 2.39 7.26 -9.86
CA PRO A 59 1.44 7.09 -10.95
C PRO A 59 0.10 6.59 -10.42
N GLN A 60 -1.02 7.11 -10.94
CA GLN A 60 -2.35 6.64 -10.54
C GLN A 60 -2.52 5.13 -10.79
N GLU A 61 -1.93 4.60 -11.86
CA GLU A 61 -1.95 3.17 -12.17
C GLU A 61 -1.35 2.29 -11.05
N ILE A 62 -0.34 2.81 -10.36
CA ILE A 62 0.32 2.14 -9.24
C ILE A 62 -0.60 2.12 -8.01
N VAL A 63 -1.32 3.22 -7.77
CA VAL A 63 -2.36 3.30 -6.73
C VAL A 63 -3.51 2.35 -7.04
N ASP A 64 -4.02 2.36 -8.27
CA ASP A 64 -5.14 1.52 -8.71
C ASP A 64 -4.78 0.04 -8.58
N ARG A 65 -3.54 -0.35 -8.91
CA ARG A 65 -3.04 -1.72 -8.71
C ARG A 65 -2.99 -2.10 -7.23
N ALA A 66 -2.55 -1.20 -6.34
CA ALA A 66 -2.51 -1.47 -4.91
C ALA A 66 -3.92 -1.64 -4.32
N ILE A 67 -4.86 -0.79 -4.72
CA ILE A 67 -6.27 -0.89 -4.33
C ILE A 67 -6.94 -2.12 -4.95
N GLY A 68 -6.63 -2.46 -6.20
CA GLY A 68 -7.12 -3.71 -6.81
C GLY A 68 -6.62 -4.96 -6.10
N ALA A 69 -5.37 -4.93 -5.62
CA ALA A 69 -4.78 -6.04 -4.86
C ALA A 69 -5.48 -6.25 -3.50
N TYR A 70 -6.07 -5.21 -2.90
CA TYR A 70 -6.81 -5.31 -1.64
C TYR A 70 -7.90 -6.39 -1.68
N VAL A 71 -8.73 -6.40 -2.73
CA VAL A 71 -9.81 -7.39 -2.89
C VAL A 71 -9.23 -8.81 -2.94
N SER A 72 -8.19 -9.01 -3.74
CA SER A 72 -7.53 -10.33 -3.85
C SER A 72 -6.87 -10.79 -2.54
N ARG A 73 -6.39 -9.84 -1.72
CA ARG A 73 -5.78 -10.11 -0.41
C ARG A 73 -6.84 -10.43 0.64
N LEU A 74 -8.00 -9.76 0.62
CA LEU A 74 -9.15 -10.13 1.43
C LEU A 74 -9.58 -11.58 1.15
N ASP A 75 -9.73 -11.94 -0.13
CA ASP A 75 -10.14 -13.29 -0.51
C ASP A 75 -9.15 -14.34 0.00
N LYS A 76 -7.84 -14.07 -0.10
CA LYS A 76 -6.79 -14.94 0.46
C LYS A 76 -6.84 -15.01 1.98
N CYS A 77 -7.09 -13.89 2.66
CA CYS A 77 -7.23 -13.85 4.11
C CYS A 77 -8.40 -14.73 4.57
N ILE A 78 -9.54 -14.67 3.86
CA ILE A 78 -10.71 -15.53 4.10
C ILE A 78 -10.35 -17.00 3.86
N GLN A 79 -9.68 -17.32 2.75
CA GLN A 79 -9.21 -18.69 2.45
C GLN A 79 -8.21 -19.23 3.48
N ASN A 80 -7.45 -18.33 4.11
CA ASN A 80 -6.48 -18.65 5.16
C ASN A 80 -7.09 -18.59 6.57
N ASP A 81 -8.42 -18.60 6.71
CA ASP A 81 -9.13 -18.52 8.01
C ASP A 81 -8.68 -17.32 8.87
N GLY A 82 -8.43 -16.17 8.23
CA GLY A 82 -7.99 -14.95 8.90
C GLY A 82 -6.49 -14.90 9.23
N ARG A 83 -5.69 -15.86 8.78
CA ARG A 83 -4.22 -15.85 8.94
C ARG A 83 -3.56 -14.98 7.88
N ASN A 84 -2.27 -14.67 8.11
CA ASN A 84 -1.46 -13.88 7.18
C ASN A 84 -1.55 -14.41 5.74
N VAL A 85 -1.64 -13.48 4.80
CA VAL A 85 -1.75 -13.73 3.37
C VAL A 85 -0.38 -14.04 2.77
N GLU A 86 0.68 -13.50 3.37
CA GLU A 86 2.06 -13.75 2.97
C GLU A 86 2.68 -14.86 3.84
N LEU A 87 2.72 -16.08 3.30
CA LEU A 87 3.47 -17.20 3.88
C LEU A 87 4.67 -17.53 2.97
N ARG A 88 5.84 -17.01 3.37
CA ARG A 88 7.23 -17.33 2.96
C ARG A 88 7.64 -17.12 1.51
#